data_AF-A0A6I3KWY6-F1
#
_entry.id   AF-A0A6I3KWY6-F1
#
_cell.length_a   1.000
_cell.length_b   1.000
_cell.length_c   1.000
_cell.angle_alpha   90.00
_cell.angle_beta   90.00
_cell.angle_gamma   90.00
#
_symmetry.space_group_name_H-M   'P 1'
#
loop_
_entity.id
_entity.type
_entity.pdbx_description
1 polymer ?
#
loop_
_entity_poly.entity_id
_entity_poly.type
_entity_poly.pdbx_seq_one_letter_code
_entity_poly.pdbx_strand_id
1 'polypeptide(L)' 'MRANRGFVRRRKHPDDGRKILIEVDEDYMSSGARLFVDFAQQTEQLLAGYTDAQLRTILDFSVRITEINHEAIARLTAD' A
#
# COMPACT_ATOMS: atom_id res chain seq x y z
N MET A 1 12.16 5.29 3.12
CA MET A 1 11.86 4.36 2.01
C MET A 1 12.47 4.93 0.73
N ARG A 2 13.59 4.37 0.25
CA ARG A 2 14.19 4.84 -1.01
C ARG A 2 13.33 4.31 -2.15
N ALA A 3 12.64 5.19 -2.88
CA ALA A 3 11.97 4.79 -4.12
C ALA A 3 13.02 4.17 -5.03
N ASN A 4 12.93 2.86 -5.27
CA ASN A 4 13.83 2.15 -6.15
C ASN A 4 13.73 2.82 -7.52
N ARG A 5 14.86 3.27 -8.08
CA ARG A 5 14.90 3.88 -9.41
C ARG A 5 14.37 2.84 -10.41
N GLY A 6 13.20 3.08 -10.99
CA GLY A 6 12.57 2.22 -12.00
C GLY A 6 11.12 1.82 -11.75
N PHE A 7 10.59 1.95 -10.52
CA PHE A 7 9.20 1.55 -10.21
C PHE A 7 8.16 2.62 -10.56
N VAL A 8 8.57 3.89 -10.46
CA VAL A 8 7.70 5.04 -10.66
C VAL A 8 8.42 6.12 -11.44
N ARG A 9 7.70 6.76 -12.36
CA ARG A 9 8.15 7.96 -13.08
C ARG A 9 7.54 9.18 -12.42
N ARG A 10 8.32 10.25 -12.32
CA ARG A 10 7.89 11.53 -11.74
C ARG A 10 7.92 12.59 -12.83
N ARG A 11 6.80 13.27 -13.06
CA ARG A 11 6.72 14.43 -13.95
C ARG A 11 6.01 15.60 -13.27
N LYS A 12 6.27 16.83 -13.72
CA LYS A 12 5.51 17.99 -13.24
C LYS A 12 4.03 17.79 -13.57
N HIS A 13 3.16 18.14 -12.63
CA HIS A 13 1.72 18.08 -12.88
C HIS A 13 1.35 19.11 -13.97
N PRO A 14 0.56 18.75 -14.98
CA PRO A 14 0.26 19.62 -16.12
C PRO A 14 -0.44 20.93 -15.70
N ASP A 15 -1.26 20.87 -14.65
CA ASP A 15 -2.12 22.00 -14.24
C ASP A 15 -1.60 22.78 -13.02
N ASP A 16 -0.58 22.29 -12.31
CA ASP A 16 0.02 22.99 -11.16
C ASP A 16 1.50 22.64 -11.04
N GLY A 17 2.38 23.59 -11.36
CA GLY A 17 3.83 23.39 -11.34
C GLY A 17 4.42 23.10 -9.95
N ARG A 18 3.64 23.23 -8.87
CA ARG A 18 4.04 22.85 -7.50
C ARG A 18 3.74 21.39 -7.17
N LYS A 19 2.92 20.71 -7.98
CA LYS A 19 2.59 19.30 -7.82
C LYS A 19 3.50 18.43 -8.70
N ILE A 20 3.80 17.23 -8.21
CA ILE A 20 4.49 16.19 -8.96
C ILE A 20 3.52 15.05 -9.18
N LEU A 21 3.30 14.70 -10.45
CA LEU A 21 2.58 13.49 -10.83
C LEU A 21 3.54 12.31 -10.72
N ILE A 22 3.17 11.32 -9.90
CA ILE A 22 3.91 10.06 -9.75
C ILE A 22 3.09 8.99 -10.46
N GLU A 23 3.65 8.42 -11.52
CA GLU A 23 3.04 7.35 -12.30
C GLU A 23 3.82 6.06 -12.07
N VAL A 24 3.10 4.95 -12.03
CA VAL A 24 3.72 3.64 -11.98
C VAL A 24 4.29 3.31 -13.37
N ASP A 25 5.48 2.73 -13.41
CA ASP A 25 6.06 2.27 -14.66
C ASP A 25 5.38 0.96 -15.09
N GLU A 26 4.66 0.98 -16.24
CA GLU A 26 3.91 -0.18 -16.74
C GLU A 26 4.81 -1.38 -17.06
N ASP A 27 6.02 -1.13 -17.58
CA ASP A 27 7.00 -2.19 -17.86
C ASP A 27 7.44 -2.84 -16.54
N TYR A 28 7.62 -2.03 -15.50
CA TYR A 28 7.89 -2.53 -14.17
C TYR A 28 6.71 -3.36 -13.63
N MET A 29 5.47 -2.88 -13.78
CA MET A 29 4.27 -3.62 -13.34
C MET A 29 4.16 -4.98 -14.02
N SER A 30 4.46 -5.05 -15.32
CA SER A 30 4.46 -6.31 -16.06
C SER A 30 5.52 -7.29 -15.53
N SER A 31 6.73 -6.80 -15.21
CA SER A 31 7.81 -7.63 -14.64
C SER A 31 7.58 -8.03 -13.19
N GLY A 32 6.91 -7.17 -12.40
CA GLY A 32 6.54 -7.41 -11.01
C GLY A 32 5.29 -8.26 -10.84
N ALA A 33 4.50 -8.45 -11.89
CA ALA A 33 3.25 -9.20 -11.87
C ALA A 33 3.42 -10.59 -11.26
N ARG A 34 4.54 -11.28 -11.56
CA ARG A 34 4.82 -12.60 -10.98
C ARG A 34 5.01 -12.57 -9.47
N LEU A 35 5.73 -11.57 -8.95
CA LEU A 35 5.90 -11.38 -7.51
C LEU A 35 4.55 -11.13 -6.82
N PHE A 36 3.69 -10.32 -7.44
CA PHE A 36 2.35 -10.07 -6.92
C PHE A 36 1.45 -11.30 -6.97
N VAL A 37 1.56 -12.13 -8.01
CA VAL A 37 0.84 -13.40 -8.11
C VAL A 37 1.28 -14.35 -7.00
N ASP A 38 2.59 -14.57 -6.81
CA ASP A 38 3.11 -15.45 -5.77
C ASP A 38 2.73 -14.95 -4.36
N PHE A 39 2.79 -13.63 -4.15
CA PHE A 39 2.36 -12.99 -2.90
C PHE A 39 0.86 -13.17 -2.65
N ALA A 40 0.01 -12.96 -3.67
CA ALA A 40 -1.43 -13.11 -3.56
C ALA A 40 -1.81 -14.56 -3.22
N GLN A 41 -1.17 -15.54 -3.87
CA GLN A 41 -1.39 -16.96 -3.60
C GLN A 41 -1.00 -17.34 -2.18
N GLN A 42 0.16 -16.90 -1.69
CA GLN A 42 0.58 -17.15 -0.31
C GLN A 42 -0.37 -16.49 0.70
N THR A 43 -0.84 -15.28 0.39
CA THR A 43 -1.82 -14.58 1.23
C THR A 43 -3.14 -15.34 1.28
N GLU A 44 -3.64 -15.79 0.13
CA GLU A 44 -4.87 -16.59 0.04
C GLU A 44 -4.76 -17.88 0.87
N GLN A 45 -3.64 -18.59 0.77
CA GLN A 45 -3.38 -19.79 1.56
C GLN A 45 -3.37 -19.53 3.07
N LEU A 46 -2.76 -18.42 3.50
CA LEU A 46 -2.79 -18.01 4.90
C LEU A 46 -4.23 -17.72 5.36
N LEU A 47 -4.98 -16.94 4.58
CA LEU A 47 -6.34 -16.54 4.92
C LEU A 47 -7.30 -17.74 4.95
N ALA A 48 -7.10 -18.73 4.08
CA ALA A 48 -7.88 -19.97 4.06
C ALA A 48 -7.76 -20.80 5.36
N GLY A 49 -6.72 -20.57 6.16
CA GLY A 49 -6.55 -21.18 7.48
C GLY A 49 -7.44 -20.58 8.58
N TYR A 50 -8.15 -19.49 8.30
CA TYR A 50 -9.03 -18.82 9.25
C TYR A 50 -10.49 -18.97 8.86
N THR A 51 -11.35 -19.01 9.88
CA THR A 51 -12.80 -18.90 9.69
C THR A 51 -13.20 -17.47 9.37
N ASP A 52 -14.35 -17.28 8.71
CA ASP A 52 -14.91 -15.94 8.45
C ASP A 52 -15.03 -15.08 9.70
N ALA A 53 -15.40 -15.68 10.84
CA ALA A 53 -15.50 -14.97 12.11
C ALA A 53 -14.15 -14.43 12.59
N GLN A 54 -13.09 -15.25 12.48
CA GLN A 54 -11.73 -14.83 12.82
C GLN A 54 -11.22 -13.74 11.87
N LEU A 55 -11.48 -13.89 10.57
CA LEU A 55 -11.12 -12.87 9.58
C LEU A 55 -11.82 -11.53 9.86
N ARG A 56 -13.12 -11.55 10.23
CA ARG A 56 -13.84 -10.34 10.65
C ARG A 56 -13.22 -9.69 11.88
N THR A 57 -12.81 -10.48 12.87
CA THR A 57 -12.14 -9.94 14.08
C THR A 57 -10.78 -9.34 13.74
N ILE A 58 -9.96 -10.01 12.93
CA ILE A 58 -8.65 -9.50 12.51
C ILE A 58 -8.81 -8.19 11.72
N LEU A 59 -9.81 -8.13 10.82
CA LEU A 59 -10.11 -6.93 10.05
C LEU A 59 -10.54 -5.76 10.95
N ASP A 60 -11.48 -5.99 11.87
CA ASP A 60 -11.92 -4.96 12.83
C ASP A 60 -10.74 -4.38 13.61
N PHE A 61 -9.92 -5.26 14.20
CA PHE A 61 -8.73 -4.85 14.94
C PHE A 61 -7.77 -4.02 14.06
N SER A 62 -7.48 -4.50 12.85
CA SER A 62 -6.51 -3.88 11.95
C SER A 62 -6.94 -2.48 11.50
N VAL A 63 -8.23 -2.28 11.24
CA VAL A 63 -8.80 -0.96 10.91
C VAL A 63 -8.65 -0.02 12.09
N ARG A 64 -9.12 -0.43 13.27
CA ARG A 64 -9.16 0.43 14.46
C ARG A 64 -7.76 0.82 14.94
N ILE A 65 -6.79 -0.10 14.91
CA ILE A 65 -5.41 0.25 15.29
C ILE A 65 -4.76 1.18 14.27
N THR A 66 -5.11 1.06 12.99
CA THR A 66 -4.62 1.98 11.94
C THR A 66 -5.14 3.39 12.16
N GLU A 67 -6.42 3.55 12.52
CA GLU A 67 -7.02 4.83 12.87
C GLU A 67 -6.31 5.47 14.07
N ILE A 68 -6.13 4.70 15.16
CA ILE A 68 -5.41 5.16 16.36
C ILE A 68 -3.98 5.62 16.02
N ASN A 69 -3.26 4.85 15.21
CA ASN A 69 -1.91 5.19 14.77
C ASN A 69 -1.89 6.46 13.92
N HIS A 70 -2.83 6.60 12.99
CA HIS A 70 -2.95 7.78 12.15
C HIS A 70 -3.20 9.04 12.98
N GLU A 71 -4.10 8.98 13.95
CA GLU A 71 -4.36 10.09 14.88
C GLU A 71 -3.14 10.43 15.73
N ALA A 72 -2.41 9.42 16.23
CA ALA A 72 -1.20 9.63 17.01
C ALA A 72 -0.09 10.31 16.20
N ILE A 73 0.13 9.87 14.96
CA ILE A 73 1.09 10.49 14.05
C ILE A 73 0.67 11.92 13.71
N ALA A 74 -0.62 12.15 13.43
CA ALA A 74 -1.12 13.50 13.13
C ALA A 74 -0.84 14.49 14.27
N ARG A 75 -1.02 14.06 15.54
CA ARG A 75 -0.67 14.86 16.71
C ARG A 75 0.83 15.19 16.75
N LEU A 76 1.70 14.22 16.49
CA LEU A 76 3.16 14.42 16.50
C LEU A 76 3.65 15.38 15.40
N THR A 77 2.96 15.46 14.27
CA THR A 77 3.34 16.33 13.14
C THR A 77 2.70 17.72 13.19
N ALA A 78 1.77 17.95 14.11
CA ALA A 78 1.09 19.23 14.30
C ALA A 78 1.80 20.16 15.29
N ASP A 79 2.74 19.63 16.07
CA ASP A 79 3.68 20.37 16.92
C ASP A 79 4.96 20.76 16.13
#